data_AF-B5GUN8-F1
#
_entry.id   AF-B5GUN8-F1
#
_cell.length_a   1.000
_cell.length_b   1.000
_cell.length_c   1.000
_cell.angle_alpha   90.00
_cell.angle_beta   90.00
_cell.angle_gamma   90.00
#
_symmetry.space_group_name_H-M   'P 1'
#
loop_
_entity.id
_entity.type
_entity.pdbx_description
1 polymer ?
#
loop_
_entity_poly.entity_id
_entity_poly.type
_entity_poly.pdbx_seq_one_letter_code
_entity_poly.pdbx_strand_id
1 'polypeptide(L)' 'MTGRPLLKSELRTQRSREYLMNQQQDFINRHGEDLGAFYFLLMLLQTHGKKAHRRGDVQTLRLLAHELHATYLKHTQQQ' A
#
# COMPACT_ATOMS: atom_id res chain seq x y z
N MET A 1 14.27 -18.06 18.08
CA MET A 1 14.44 -17.19 16.90
C MET A 1 15.80 -17.50 16.30
N THR A 2 15.85 -18.08 15.10
CA THR A 2 17.13 -18.40 14.43
C THR A 2 17.88 -17.09 14.14
N GLY A 3 18.86 -16.76 14.97
CA GLY A 3 19.72 -15.57 14.87
C GLY A 3 20.70 -15.60 13.69
N ARG A 4 20.28 -16.14 12.54
CA ARG A 4 21.07 -16.06 11.31
C ARG A 4 21.04 -14.63 10.80
N PRO A 5 22.19 -14.07 10.36
CA PRO A 5 22.21 -12.79 9.68
C PRO A 5 21.26 -12.81 8.47
N LEU A 6 20.49 -11.74 8.29
CA LEU A 6 19.60 -11.60 7.14
C LEU A 6 20.41 -11.55 5.84
N LEU A 7 19.92 -12.23 4.81
CA LEU A 7 20.44 -12.13 3.46
C LEU A 7 20.21 -10.71 2.91
N LYS A 8 21.03 -10.28 1.95
CA LYS A 8 20.88 -8.97 1.30
C LYS A 8 19.48 -8.77 0.69
N SER A 9 18.87 -9.84 0.16
CA SER A 9 17.50 -9.83 -0.37
C SER A 9 16.46 -9.59 0.73
N GLU A 10 16.60 -10.26 1.88
CA GLU A 10 15.72 -10.14 3.03
C GLU A 10 15.79 -8.72 3.63
N LEU A 11 17.00 -8.17 3.77
CA LEU A 11 17.21 -6.78 4.20
C LEU A 11 16.55 -5.77 3.25
N ARG A 12 16.62 -6.00 1.93
CA ARG A 12 15.99 -5.12 0.94
C ARG A 12 14.46 -5.16 1.05
N THR A 13 13.87 -6.35 1.22
CA THR A 13 12.43 -6.50 1.43
C THR A 13 11.99 -5.82 2.72
N GLN A 14 12.74 -5.99 3.80
CA GLN A 14 12.44 -5.32 5.07
C GLN A 14 12.47 -3.80 4.93
N ARG A 15 13.53 -3.23 4.34
CA ARG A 15 13.62 -1.79 4.09
C ARG A 15 12.50 -1.26 3.19
N SER A 16 12.12 -2.02 2.16
CA SER A 16 11.00 -1.66 1.30
C SER A 16 9.68 -1.62 2.07
N ARG A 17 9.48 -2.57 2.99
CA ARG A 17 8.30 -2.60 3.86
C ARG A 17 8.30 -1.41 4.82
N GLU A 18 9.41 -1.15 5.50
CA GLU A 18 9.57 0.00 6.41
C GLU A 18 9.31 1.33 5.67
N TYR A 19 9.85 1.47 4.46
CA TYR A 19 9.60 2.63 3.61
C TYR A 19 8.10 2.82 3.31
N LEU A 20 7.39 1.75 2.95
CA LEU A 20 5.96 1.83 2.67
C LEU A 20 5.13 2.17 3.91
N MET A 21 5.50 1.64 5.09
CA MET A 21 4.84 1.97 6.35
C MET A 21 5.04 3.45 6.72
N ASN A 22 6.26 3.96 6.54
CA ASN A 22 6.55 5.37 6.77
C ASN A 22 5.77 6.28 5.81
N GLN A 23 5.71 5.91 4.53
CA GLN A 23 4.89 6.66 3.55
C GLN A 23 3.41 6.66 3.91
N GLN A 24 2.86 5.52 4.34
CA GLN A 24 1.48 5.46 4.82
C GLN A 24 1.26 6.42 5.99
N GLN A 25 2.16 6.40 6.97
CA GLN A 25 2.08 7.28 8.13
C GLN A 25 2.20 8.76 7.73
N ASP A 26 3.06 9.09 6.77
CA ASP A 26 3.20 10.46 6.25
C ASP A 26 1.90 10.97 5.63
N PHE A 27 1.20 10.13 4.86
CA PHE A 27 -0.11 10.48 4.31
C PHE A 27 -1.15 10.68 5.42
N ILE A 28 -1.19 9.78 6.41
CA ILE A 28 -2.09 9.88 7.57
C ILE A 28 -1.84 11.18 8.35
N ASN A 29 -0.58 11.51 8.61
CA ASN A 29 -0.21 12.72 9.34
C ASN A 29 -0.61 14.00 8.61
N ARG A 30 -0.61 14.00 7.27
CA ARG A 30 -0.94 15.18 6.45
C ARG A 30 -2.43 15.35 6.20
N HIS A 31 -3.17 14.26 6.09
CA HIS A 31 -4.54 14.27 5.58
C HIS A 31 -5.58 13.74 6.59
N GLY A 32 -5.13 13.27 7.75
CA GLY A 32 -5.96 12.48 8.66
C GLY A 32 -5.96 11.00 8.27
N GLU A 33 -6.42 10.16 9.19
CA GLU A 33 -6.32 8.69 9.08
C GLU A 33 -6.89 8.15 7.78
N ASP A 34 -8.16 8.43 7.50
CA ASP A 34 -8.82 7.79 6.37
C ASP A 34 -8.45 8.40 5.01
N LEU A 35 -8.41 9.75 4.91
CA LEU A 35 -8.01 10.43 3.68
C LEU A 35 -6.53 10.15 3.36
N GLY A 36 -5.69 10.02 4.38
CA GLY A 36 -4.30 9.57 4.24
C GLY A 36 -4.20 8.14 3.72
N ALA A 37 -4.99 7.21 4.28
CA ALA A 37 -5.06 5.84 3.77
C ALA A 37 -5.52 5.80 2.31
N PHE A 38 -6.51 6.62 1.92
CA PHE A 38 -6.96 6.74 0.53
C PHE A 38 -5.83 7.21 -0.40
N TYR A 39 -5.13 8.30 -0.06
CA TYR A 39 -4.02 8.81 -0.88
C TYR A 39 -2.85 7.82 -0.97
N PHE A 40 -2.57 7.10 0.11
CA PHE A 40 -1.57 6.04 0.11
C PHE A 40 -1.96 4.90 -0.86
N LEU A 41 -3.22 4.44 -0.83
CA LEU A 41 -3.72 3.42 -1.75
C LEU A 41 -3.69 3.90 -3.22
N LEU A 42 -4.03 5.17 -3.46
CA LEU A 42 -3.94 5.77 -4.79
C LEU A 42 -2.48 5.78 -5.32
N MET A 43 -1.53 6.16 -4.47
CA MET A 43 -0.11 6.11 -4.80
C MET A 43 0.36 4.68 -5.09
N LEU A 44 -0.06 3.69 -4.29
CA LEU A 44 0.24 2.28 -4.54
C LEU A 44 -0.32 1.81 -5.89
N LEU A 45 -1.55 2.20 -6.24
CA LEU A 45 -2.15 1.86 -7.53
C LEU A 45 -1.35 2.47 -8.69
N GLN A 46 -0.92 3.72 -8.59
CA GLN A 46 -0.13 4.39 -9.64
C GLN A 46 1.26 3.74 -9.83
N THR A 47 1.92 3.37 -8.73
CA THR A 47 3.30 2.87 -8.74
C THR A 47 3.40 1.36 -8.95
N HIS A 48 2.58 0.59 -8.24
CA HIS A 48 2.55 -0.88 -8.29
C HIS A 48 1.50 -1.42 -9.24
N GLY A 49 0.33 -0.77 -9.36
CA GLY A 49 -0.74 -1.21 -10.26
C GLY A 49 -0.29 -1.24 -11.72
N LYS A 50 0.47 -0.25 -12.20
CA LYS A 50 1.04 -0.26 -13.56
C LYS A 50 1.97 -1.45 -13.80
N LYS A 51 2.75 -1.84 -12.79
CA LYS A 51 3.66 -3.01 -12.87
C LYS A 51 2.87 -4.32 -12.82
N ALA A 52 1.89 -4.42 -11.93
CA ALA A 52 1.00 -5.58 -11.81
C ALA A 52 0.24 -5.81 -13.12
N HIS A 53 -0.34 -4.75 -13.71
CA HIS A 53 -1.01 -4.81 -15.01
C HIS A 53 -0.09 -5.33 -16.11
N ARG A 54 1.14 -4.79 -16.23
CA ARG A 54 2.13 -5.27 -17.22
C ARG A 54 2.52 -6.74 -17.03
N ARG A 55 2.44 -7.26 -15.81
CA ARG A 55 2.78 -8.65 -15.48
C ARG A 55 1.57 -9.58 -15.54
N GLY A 56 0.37 -9.08 -15.84
CA GLY A 56 -0.86 -9.86 -15.78
C GLY A 56 -1.26 -10.28 -14.37
N ASP A 57 -0.78 -9.59 -13.33
CA ASP A 57 -1.11 -9.89 -11.93
C ASP A 57 -2.46 -9.26 -11.57
N VAL A 58 -3.52 -9.96 -11.97
CA VAL A 58 -4.91 -9.54 -11.75
C VAL A 58 -5.29 -9.61 -10.27
N GLN A 59 -4.63 -10.47 -9.47
CA GLN A 59 -4.93 -10.60 -8.04
C GLN A 59 -4.52 -9.35 -7.27
N THR A 60 -3.29 -8.87 -7.50
CA THR A 60 -2.83 -7.62 -6.89
C THR A 60 -3.70 -6.43 -7.31
N LEU A 61 -4.08 -6.36 -8.59
CA LEU A 61 -4.96 -5.30 -9.09
C LEU A 61 -6.34 -5.33 -8.43
N ARG A 62 -6.93 -6.52 -8.27
CA ARG A 62 -8.23 -6.70 -7.62
C ARG A 62 -8.18 -6.26 -6.16
N LEU A 63 -7.14 -6.66 -5.44
CA LEU A 63 -6.97 -6.30 -4.03
C LEU A 63 -6.84 -4.79 -3.85
N LEU A 64 -5.98 -4.14 -4.63
CA LEU A 64 -5.82 -2.67 -4.58
C LEU A 64 -7.12 -1.92 -4.92
N ALA A 65 -7.85 -2.39 -5.94
CA ALA A 65 -9.13 -1.79 -6.31
C ALA A 65 -10.20 -1.98 -5.21
N HIS A 66 -10.23 -3.15 -4.58
CA HIS A 66 -11.18 -3.45 -3.51
C HIS A 66 -10.92 -2.58 -2.27
N GLU A 67 -9.67 -2.49 -1.81
CA GLU A 67 -9.31 -1.64 -0.67
C GLU A 67 -9.62 -0.16 -0.94
N LEU A 68 -9.29 0.34 -2.13
CA LEU A 68 -9.59 1.72 -2.51
C LEU A 68 -11.11 1.99 -2.52
N HIS A 69 -11.89 1.03 -3.04
CA HIS A 69 -13.35 1.13 -3.04
C HIS A 69 -13.94 1.07 -1.63
N ALA A 70 -13.41 0.21 -0.75
CA ALA A 70 -13.84 0.13 0.64
C ALA A 70 -13.59 1.44 1.39
N THR A 71 -12.41 2.06 1.21
CA THR A 71 -12.12 3.39 1.78
C THR A 71 -13.06 4.45 1.22
N TYR A 72 -13.33 4.44 -0.09
CA TYR A 72 -14.28 5.36 -0.71
C TYR A 72 -15.70 5.20 -0.17
N LEU A 73 -16.19 3.97 -0.04
CA LEU A 73 -17.53 3.68 0.50
C LEU A 73 -17.67 4.14 1.95
N LYS A 74 -16.64 3.93 2.79
CA LYS A 74 -16.64 4.41 4.18
C LYS A 74 -16.94 5.92 4.28
N HIS A 75 -16.54 6.71 3.30
CA HIS A 75 -16.76 8.16 3.27
C HIS A 75 -17.97 8.63 2.47
N THR A 76 -18.48 7.80 1.56
CA THR A 76 -19.59 8.18 0.68
C THR A 76 -20.92 7.56 1.07
N GLN A 77 -20.92 6.48 1.85
CA GLN A 77 -22.13 5.85 2.39
C GLN A 77 -22.58 6.43 3.74
N GLN A 78 -21.92 7.48 4.25
CA GLN A 78 -22.38 8.20 5.45
C GLN A 78 -23.47 9.28 5.16
N GLN A 79 -24.28 9.09 4.11
CA GLN A 79 -25.45 9.93 3.84
C GLN A 79 -26.75 9.18 4.12
#